data_AF-A0A183D1Z6-F1
#
_entry.id   AF-A0A183D1Z6-F1
#
_cell.length_a   1.000
_cell.length_b   1.000
_cell.length_c   1.000
_cell.angle_alpha   90.00
_cell.angle_beta   90.00
_cell.angle_gamma   90.00
#
_symmetry.space_group_name_H-M   'P 1'
#
loop_
_entity.id
_entity.type
_entity.pdbx_description
1 polymer ?
#
loop_
_entity_poly.entity_id
_entity_poly.type
_entity_poly.pdbx_seq_one_letter_code
_entity_poly.pdbx_strand_id
1 'polypeptide(L)'
;MLMEGEDFAGCTKLASLSLNELMDRHELLLKTGIYKTPDPRRPQLKSDNPKLKKIVDSNAEEFATRVAQITVEEWRLFQELQEKKRDLESPGEERPFERVKPSMRKQLERRKKLSSLRDHEKFESYDERY
;
A
#
# COMPACT_ATOMS: atom_id res chain seq x y z
N MET A 1 13.52 -2.09 1.80
CA MET A 1 14.89 -1.99 1.26
C MET A 1 15.84 -1.91 2.45
N LEU A 2 16.88 -2.75 2.52
CA LEU A 2 17.90 -2.62 3.57
C LEU A 2 18.95 -1.63 3.05
N MET A 3 19.14 -0.52 3.75
CA MET A 3 20.06 0.56 3.37
C MET A 3 20.91 0.91 4.59
N GLU A 4 22.21 1.03 4.41
CA GLU A 4 23.16 1.43 5.45
C GLU A 4 23.60 2.89 5.25
N GLY A 5 24.21 3.49 6.29
CA GLY A 5 24.64 4.89 6.26
C GLY A 5 25.50 5.25 5.04
N GLU A 6 26.37 4.33 4.62
CA GLU A 6 27.28 4.51 3.49
C GLU A 6 26.57 4.54 2.13
N ASP A 7 25.40 3.89 2.00
CA ASP A 7 24.64 3.85 0.75
C ASP A 7 24.09 5.22 0.35
N PHE A 8 23.84 6.08 1.36
CA PHE A 8 23.29 7.41 1.16
C PHE A 8 24.34 8.41 0.65
N ALA A 9 25.62 8.20 0.94
CA ALA A 9 26.69 9.15 0.63
C ALA A 9 26.85 9.44 -0.88
N GLY A 10 26.32 8.55 -1.74
CA GLY A 10 26.37 8.70 -3.20
C GLY A 10 25.09 9.19 -3.86
N CYS A 11 23.99 9.39 -3.11
CA CYS A 11 22.67 9.68 -3.67
C CYS A 11 22.40 11.19 -3.65
N THR A 12 22.34 11.80 -4.83
CA THR A 12 22.15 13.25 -4.97
C THR A 12 20.67 13.65 -4.97
N LYS A 13 19.78 12.76 -5.43
CA LYS A 13 18.35 13.05 -5.58
C LYS A 13 17.50 12.51 -4.44
N LEU A 14 18.10 11.87 -3.44
CA LEU A 14 17.37 11.21 -2.36
C LEU A 14 16.45 12.17 -1.60
N ALA A 15 16.92 13.37 -1.28
CA ALA A 15 16.13 14.36 -0.55
C ALA A 15 15.02 15.00 -1.42
N SER A 16 15.16 14.99 -2.74
CA SER A 16 14.18 15.53 -3.67
C SER A 16 13.14 14.52 -4.14
N LEU A 17 13.44 13.22 -4.03
CA LEU A 17 12.57 12.14 -4.48
C LEU A 17 11.40 11.99 -3.50
N SER A 18 10.18 11.89 -4.02
CA SER A 18 9.02 11.62 -3.17
C SER A 18 9.11 10.23 -2.54
N LEU A 19 8.60 10.09 -1.31
CA LEU A 19 8.57 8.80 -0.64
C LEU A 19 7.75 7.77 -1.43
N ASN A 20 6.63 8.17 -2.00
CA ASN A 20 5.79 7.30 -2.83
C ASN A 20 6.54 6.76 -4.04
N GLU A 21 7.29 7.63 -4.73
CA GLU A 21 8.09 7.18 -5.88
C GLU A 21 9.22 6.24 -5.46
N LEU A 22 9.88 6.49 -4.33
CA LEU A 22 10.89 5.57 -3.79
C LEU A 22 10.28 4.21 -3.45
N MET A 23 9.09 4.20 -2.84
CA MET A 23 8.35 2.99 -2.51
C MET A 23 7.93 2.22 -3.77
N ASP A 24 7.41 2.92 -4.79
CA ASP A 24 6.98 2.30 -6.04
C ASP A 24 8.18 1.70 -6.81
N ARG A 25 9.31 2.41 -6.87
CA ARG A 25 10.55 1.88 -7.43
C ARG A 25 11.01 0.62 -6.70
N HIS A 26 10.92 0.61 -5.36
CA HIS A 26 11.29 -0.56 -4.57
C HIS A 26 10.34 -1.74 -4.81
N GLU A 27 9.03 -1.50 -4.77
CA GLU A 27 8.01 -2.53 -4.93
C GLU A 27 8.10 -3.18 -6.32
N LEU A 28 8.35 -2.40 -7.37
CA LEU A 28 8.57 -2.91 -8.71
C LEU A 28 9.79 -3.85 -8.77
N LEU A 29 10.92 -3.46 -8.16
CA LEU A 29 12.14 -4.28 -8.18
C LEU A 29 11.95 -5.61 -7.41
N LEU A 30 11.11 -5.62 -6.38
CA LEU A 30 10.73 -6.85 -5.68
C LEU A 30 9.86 -7.75 -6.58
N LYS A 31 8.87 -7.18 -7.27
CA LYS A 31 7.96 -7.93 -8.15
C LYS A 31 8.66 -8.51 -9.39
N THR A 32 9.62 -7.78 -9.94
CA THR A 32 10.48 -8.24 -11.06
C THR A 32 11.57 -9.22 -10.60
N GLY A 33 11.80 -9.34 -9.28
CA GLY A 33 12.82 -10.22 -8.70
C GLY A 33 14.26 -9.71 -8.81
N ILE A 34 14.44 -8.50 -9.34
CA ILE A 34 15.75 -7.82 -9.49
C ILE A 34 16.31 -7.42 -8.13
N TYR A 35 15.42 -7.02 -7.21
CA TYR A 35 15.80 -6.77 -5.82
C TYR A 35 15.31 -7.90 -4.93
N LYS A 36 16.20 -8.40 -4.08
CA LYS A 36 15.88 -9.36 -3.02
C LYS A 36 16.16 -8.72 -1.67
N THR A 37 15.22 -8.82 -0.75
CA THR A 37 15.43 -8.33 0.62
C THR A 37 16.59 -9.11 1.26
N PRO A 38 17.69 -8.44 1.65
CA PRO A 38 18.82 -9.14 2.27
C PRO A 38 18.38 -9.82 3.56
N ASP A 39 18.78 -11.09 3.74
CA ASP A 39 18.51 -11.84 4.97
C ASP A 39 19.60 -11.52 6.02
N PRO A 40 19.26 -10.89 7.16
CA PRO A 40 20.23 -10.59 8.22
C PRO A 40 20.93 -11.83 8.77
N ARG A 41 20.32 -13.01 8.65
CA ARG A 41 20.87 -14.29 9.14
C ARG A 41 21.80 -14.95 8.14
N ARG A 42 21.82 -14.47 6.89
CA ARG A 42 22.65 -15.02 5.80
C ARG A 42 23.37 -13.89 5.04
N PRO A 43 24.21 -13.09 5.72
CA PRO A 43 24.86 -11.92 5.13
C PRO A 43 25.80 -12.25 3.97
N GLN A 44 26.29 -13.50 3.87
CA GLN A 44 27.10 -14.01 2.76
C GLN A 44 26.30 -14.23 1.47
N LEU A 45 24.97 -14.36 1.52
CA LEU A 45 24.11 -14.26 0.33
C LEU A 45 23.84 -12.78 0.02
N LYS A 46 24.91 -11.97 -0.13
CA LYS A 46 24.76 -10.60 -0.63
C LYS A 46 24.17 -10.72 -2.04
N SER A 47 22.88 -10.46 -2.13
CA SER A 47 22.15 -10.49 -3.40
C SER A 47 22.73 -9.44 -4.34
N ASP A 48 22.74 -9.74 -5.64
CA ASP A 48 23.17 -8.85 -6.74
C ASP A 48 22.21 -7.65 -6.94
N ASN A 49 21.75 -7.05 -5.84
CA ASN A 49 20.81 -5.96 -5.85
C ASN A 49 21.44 -4.72 -6.50
N PRO A 50 20.66 -3.94 -7.27
CA PRO A 50 21.14 -2.67 -7.79
C PRO A 50 21.50 -1.71 -6.65
N LYS A 51 22.60 -0.96 -6.83
CA LYS A 51 23.05 0.06 -5.87
C LYS A 51 21.97 1.12 -5.68
N LEU A 52 21.82 1.62 -4.45
CA LEU A 52 20.83 2.64 -4.09
C LEU A 52 20.90 3.87 -5.01
N LYS A 53 22.11 4.34 -5.30
CA LYS A 53 22.35 5.44 -6.24
C LYS A 53 21.69 5.24 -7.60
N LYS A 54 21.75 4.03 -8.17
CA LYS A 54 21.11 3.73 -9.46
C LYS A 54 19.58 3.73 -9.35
N ILE A 55 19.04 3.34 -8.21
CA ILE A 55 17.59 3.32 -8.00
C ILE A 55 17.06 4.74 -7.80
N VAL A 56 17.79 5.59 -7.08
CA VAL A 56 17.32 6.93 -6.67
C VAL A 56 17.68 8.02 -7.67
N ASP A 57 18.92 8.05 -8.14
CA ASP A 57 19.40 9.18 -8.96
C ASP A 57 19.00 9.06 -10.44
N SER A 58 18.62 7.87 -10.90
CA SER A 58 18.12 7.66 -12.26
C SER A 58 16.77 8.35 -12.48
N ASN A 59 16.57 8.87 -13.69
CA ASN A 59 15.26 9.33 -14.13
C ASN A 59 14.33 8.13 -14.38
N ALA A 60 13.03 8.39 -14.60
CA ALA A 60 12.03 7.33 -14.75
C ALA A 60 12.33 6.36 -15.91
N GLU A 61 12.80 6.87 -17.06
CA GLU A 61 13.10 6.07 -18.25
C GLU A 61 14.34 5.18 -18.05
N GLU A 62 15.40 5.76 -17.48
CA GLU A 62 16.63 5.05 -17.13
C GLU A 62 16.36 4.00 -16.05
N PHE A 63 15.54 4.33 -15.06
CA PHE A 63 15.13 3.39 -14.03
C PHE A 63 14.39 2.20 -14.65
N ALA A 64 13.36 2.45 -15.46
CA ALA A 64 12.56 1.40 -16.08
C ALA A 64 13.43 0.48 -16.95
N THR A 65 14.21 1.05 -17.86
CA THR A 65 14.95 0.29 -18.88
C THR A 65 16.24 -0.34 -18.35
N ARG A 66 17.03 0.40 -17.56
CA ARG A 66 18.39 -0.04 -17.16
C ARG A 66 18.44 -0.68 -15.79
N VAL A 67 17.51 -0.35 -14.89
CA VAL A 67 17.50 -0.87 -13.52
C VAL A 67 16.45 -1.96 -13.36
N ALA A 68 15.21 -1.67 -13.76
CA ALA A 68 14.08 -2.59 -13.64
C ALA A 68 13.93 -3.54 -14.84
N GLN A 69 14.67 -3.33 -15.92
CA GLN A 69 14.65 -4.17 -17.15
C GLN A 69 13.25 -4.36 -17.73
N ILE A 70 12.41 -3.32 -17.67
CA ILE A 70 11.06 -3.29 -18.24
C ILE A 70 10.93 -2.14 -19.24
N THR A 71 9.81 -2.12 -19.96
CA THR A 71 9.45 -1.00 -20.82
C THR A 71 9.01 0.22 -19.99
N VAL A 72 9.14 1.41 -20.58
CA VAL A 72 8.67 2.66 -19.94
C VAL A 72 7.15 2.63 -19.72
N GLU A 73 6.41 1.95 -20.59
CA GLU A 73 4.95 1.89 -20.49
C GLU A 73 4.46 0.97 -19.38
N GLU A 74 5.16 -0.15 -19.15
CA GLU A 74 4.92 -1.00 -17.99
C GLU A 74 5.19 -0.24 -16.68
N TRP A 75 6.22 0.61 -16.66
CA TRP A 75 6.49 1.46 -15.50
C TRP A 75 5.36 2.46 -15.25
N ARG A 76 4.88 3.16 -16.29
CA ARG A 76 3.77 4.11 -16.16
C ARG A 76 2.49 3.43 -15.68
N LEU A 77 2.14 2.29 -16.28
CA LEU A 77 1.00 1.48 -15.87
C LEU A 77 1.13 1.03 -14.41
N PHE A 78 2.33 0.64 -13.99
CA PHE A 78 2.58 0.26 -12.61
C PHE A 78 2.34 1.43 -11.64
N GLN A 79 2.80 2.64 -11.97
CA GLN A 79 2.56 3.82 -11.14
C GLN A 79 1.05 4.12 -10.98
N GLU A 80 0.28 4.03 -12.06
CA GLU A 80 -1.19 4.21 -12.01
C GLU A 80 -1.87 3.15 -11.13
N LEU A 81 -1.42 1.89 -11.20
CA LEU A 81 -1.95 0.82 -10.36
C LEU A 81 -1.63 1.05 -8.88
N GLN A 82 -0.45 1.57 -8.58
CA GLN A 82 -0.04 1.88 -7.21
C GLN A 82 -0.83 3.05 -6.63
N GLU A 83 -1.16 4.05 -7.45
CA GLU A 83 -2.04 5.15 -7.05
C GLU A 83 -3.44 4.64 -6.71
N LYS A 84 -4.07 3.88 -7.60
CA LYS A 84 -5.39 3.26 -7.35
C LYS A 84 -5.38 2.37 -6.11
N LYS A 85 -4.29 1.64 -5.85
CA LYS A 85 -4.14 0.81 -4.66
C LYS A 85 -4.14 1.66 -3.38
N ARG A 86 -3.43 2.80 -3.38
CA ARG A 86 -3.41 3.74 -2.25
C ARG A 86 -4.78 4.37 -2.01
N ASP A 87 -5.51 4.68 -3.08
CA ASP A 87 -6.88 5.20 -2.98
C ASP A 87 -7.79 4.17 -2.30
N LEU A 88 -7.78 2.91 -2.76
CA LEU A 88 -8.56 1.81 -2.18
C LEU A 88 -8.16 1.43 -0.74
N GLU A 89 -6.90 1.65 -0.36
CA GLU A 89 -6.39 1.39 0.98
C GLU A 89 -6.66 2.56 1.95
N SER A 90 -7.10 3.72 1.46
CA SER A 90 -7.38 4.88 2.29
C SER A 90 -8.55 4.61 3.25
N PRO A 91 -8.41 4.92 4.55
CA PRO A 91 -9.41 4.63 5.56
C PRO A 91 -10.66 5.49 5.35
N GLY A 92 -11.65 4.95 4.64
CA GLY A 92 -12.90 5.65 4.36
C GLY A 92 -13.69 5.10 3.18
N GLU A 93 -13.04 4.44 2.23
CA GLU A 93 -13.73 3.81 1.10
C GLU A 93 -14.18 2.39 1.45
N GLU A 94 -15.47 2.09 1.22
CA GLU A 94 -16.00 0.73 1.31
C GLU A 94 -15.27 -0.14 0.30
N ARG A 95 -14.47 -1.10 0.77
CA ARG A 95 -13.84 -2.09 -0.08
C ARG A 95 -14.93 -2.96 -0.72
N PRO A 96 -15.20 -2.82 -2.03
CA PRO A 96 -16.17 -3.66 -2.68
C PRO A 96 -15.70 -5.11 -2.53
N PHE A 97 -16.58 -6.00 -2.10
CA PHE A 97 -16.30 -7.44 -1.92
C PHE A 97 -15.43 -7.84 -0.71
N GLU A 98 -15.09 -6.94 0.22
CA GLU A 98 -14.41 -7.38 1.44
C GLU A 98 -15.31 -8.31 2.26
N ARG A 99 -14.78 -9.48 2.63
CA ARG A 99 -15.54 -10.48 3.36
C ARG A 99 -15.96 -9.94 4.73
N VAL A 100 -17.24 -9.63 4.87
CA VAL A 100 -17.84 -9.32 6.16
C VAL A 100 -17.76 -10.56 7.04
N LYS A 101 -17.01 -10.48 8.15
CA LYS A 101 -16.94 -11.57 9.13
C LYS A 101 -18.35 -11.85 9.68
N PRO A 102 -18.73 -13.12 9.91
CA PRO A 102 -20.04 -13.46 10.48
C PRO A 102 -20.36 -12.70 11.78
N SER A 103 -19.34 -12.43 12.62
CA SER A 103 -19.47 -11.63 13.84
C SER A 103 -19.90 -10.18 13.58
N MET A 104 -19.34 -9.54 12.55
CA MET A 104 -19.65 -8.16 12.16
C MET A 104 -21.08 -8.06 11.63
N ARG A 105 -21.49 -9.00 10.77
CA ARG A 105 -22.87 -9.10 10.29
C ARG A 105 -23.85 -9.26 11.45
N LYS A 106 -23.57 -10.20 12.37
CA LYS A 106 -24.41 -10.46 13.55
C LYS A 106 -24.50 -9.25 14.48
N GLN A 107 -23.41 -8.50 14.66
CA GLN A 107 -23.41 -7.28 15.46
C GLN A 107 -24.24 -6.17 14.82
N LEU A 108 -24.17 -6.01 13.50
CA LEU A 108 -24.97 -5.06 12.75
C LEU A 108 -26.46 -5.40 12.81
N GLU A 109 -26.83 -6.66 12.62
CA GLU A 109 -28.22 -7.16 12.78
C GLU A 109 -28.74 -6.92 14.20
N ARG A 110 -27.92 -7.17 15.24
CA ARG A 110 -28.26 -6.85 16.64
C ARG A 110 -28.48 -5.35 16.86
N ARG A 111 -27.60 -4.51 16.32
CA ARG A 111 -27.74 -3.04 16.38
C ARG A 111 -29.03 -2.57 15.72
N LYS A 112 -29.35 -3.06 14.52
CA LYS A 112 -30.61 -2.76 13.82
C LYS A 112 -31.84 -3.22 14.59
N LYS A 113 -31.80 -4.42 15.19
CA LYS A 113 -32.89 -4.91 16.02
C LYS A 113 -33.10 -4.04 17.27
N LEU A 114 -32.02 -3.64 17.93
CA LEU A 114 -32.06 -2.75 19.11
C LEU A 114 -32.48 -1.32 18.78
N SER A 115 -32.17 -0.80 17.58
CA SER A 115 -32.71 0.50 17.15
C SER A 115 -34.19 0.40 16.85
N SER A 116 -34.62 -0.63 16.09
CA SER A 116 -36.04 -0.85 15.78
C SER A 116 -36.89 -1.08 17.03
N LEU A 117 -36.38 -1.77 18.05
CA LEU A 117 -37.06 -1.93 19.33
C LEU A 117 -37.20 -0.60 20.08
N ARG A 118 -36.14 0.23 20.10
CA ARG A 118 -36.20 1.57 20.70
C ARG A 118 -37.18 2.49 19.98
N ASP A 119 -37.26 2.39 18.65
CA ASP A 119 -38.21 3.16 17.87
C ASP A 119 -39.66 2.72 18.16
N HIS A 120 -39.89 1.42 18.38
CA HIS A 120 -41.19 0.86 18.76
C HIS A 120 -41.59 1.26 20.19
N GLU A 121 -40.70 1.13 21.18
CA GLU A 121 -40.94 1.58 22.56
C GLU A 121 -41.23 3.08 22.63
N LYS A 122 -40.51 3.87 21.82
CA LYS A 122 -40.76 5.31 21.69
C LYS A 122 -42.15 5.58 21.13
N PHE A 123 -42.60 4.83 20.11
CA PHE A 123 -43.92 4.96 19.52
C PHE A 123 -45.05 4.63 20.53
N GLU A 124 -44.95 3.52 21.27
CA GLU A 124 -45.97 3.16 22.28
C GLU A 124 -46.04 4.17 23.44
N SER A 125 -44.91 4.77 23.82
CA SER A 125 -44.90 5.84 24.85
C SER A 125 -45.64 7.13 24.43
N TYR A 126 -45.98 7.30 23.15
CA TYR A 126 -46.82 8.40 22.68
C TYR A 126 -48.31 8.06 22.74
N ASP A 127 -48.68 6.80 22.57
CA ASP A 127 -50.08 6.34 22.65
C ASP A 127 -50.58 6.26 24.09
N GLU A 128 -49.73 5.94 25.07
CA GLU A 128 -50.11 5.87 26.50
C GLU A 128 -50.35 7.25 27.18
N ARG A 129 -50.13 8.36 26.45
CA ARG A 129 -50.27 9.74 26.98
C ARG A 129 -51.58 10.44 26.61
N TYR A 130 -52.55 9.70 26.06
CA TYR A 130 -53.91 10.19 25.78
C TYR A 130 -54.98 9.38 26.52
#